data_AF-A0A0F5Q1U3-F1
#
_entry.id   AF-A0A0F5Q1U3-F1
#
_cell.length_a   1.000
_cell.length_b   1.000
_cell.length_c   1.000
_cell.angle_alpha   90.00
_cell.angle_beta   90.00
_cell.angle_gamma   90.00
#
_symmetry.space_group_name_H-M   'P 1'
#
loop_
_entity.id
_entity.type
_entity.pdbx_description
1 polymer ?
#
loop_
_entity_poly.entity_id
_entity_poly.type
_entity_poly.pdbx_seq_one_letter_code
_entity_poly.pdbx_strand_id
1 'polypeptide(L)'
;MEYTEQILDRSTGELVTVSQGDWVTISELGDLYGVGHRTVRVILRAMNFLHVEGGGSHQRHRLSSWVTDQGWGKRMTPRHGPPFDVVGPEGQRWIVERWQATSDQVDADRSQPSVVAGVALAQFAEDRDRYRRLVGRKLMALEEKVSWLIDHFPALSQSEMASVLAVTQQLVSRYMNARAKQLRDLREVKSREVFG
;
A
#
# COMPACT_ATOMS: atom_id res chain seq x y z
N MET A 1 -10.90 23.26 5.88
CA MET A 1 -12.26 23.76 6.18
C MET A 1 -12.20 24.23 7.61
N GLU A 2 -12.38 25.53 7.83
CA GLU A 2 -12.29 26.11 9.18
C GLU A 2 -13.54 25.70 9.97
N TYR A 3 -13.34 24.93 11.04
CA TYR A 3 -14.43 24.55 11.92
C TYR A 3 -14.55 25.59 13.03
N THR A 4 -15.77 26.00 13.33
CA THR A 4 -16.05 26.92 14.44
C THR A 4 -17.00 26.25 15.44
N GLU A 5 -16.84 26.58 16.71
CA GLU A 5 -17.76 26.17 17.77
C GLU A 5 -18.39 27.41 18.40
N GLN A 6 -19.69 27.38 18.66
CA GLN A 6 -20.37 28.43 19.42
C GLN A 6 -20.41 28.03 20.89
N ILE A 7 -19.68 28.78 21.71
CA ILE A 7 -19.62 28.57 23.15
C ILE A 7 -20.36 29.73 23.83
N LEU A 8 -21.24 29.40 24.78
CA LEU A 8 -21.88 30.41 25.61
C LEU A 8 -20.88 30.92 26.65
N ASP A 9 -20.46 32.17 26.49
CA ASP A 9 -19.67 32.86 27.50
C ASP A 9 -20.56 33.17 28.70
N ARG A 10 -20.29 32.49 29.83
CA ARG A 10 -21.10 32.62 31.05
C ARG A 10 -20.92 33.95 31.76
N SER A 11 -19.90 34.73 31.41
CA SER A 11 -19.62 36.03 32.01
C SER A 11 -20.34 37.18 31.29
N THR A 12 -20.51 37.06 29.98
CA THR A 12 -21.15 38.08 29.13
C THR A 12 -22.56 37.68 28.70
N GLY A 13 -22.90 36.39 28.74
CA GLY A 13 -24.17 35.84 28.26
C GLY A 13 -24.25 35.71 26.74
N GLU A 14 -23.16 35.95 26.01
CA GLU A 14 -23.12 35.93 24.55
C GLU A 14 -22.59 34.60 24.00
N LEU A 15 -23.06 34.23 22.80
CA LEU A 15 -22.49 33.11 22.05
C LEU A 15 -21.25 33.59 21.30
N VAL A 16 -20.08 33.12 21.73
CA VAL A 16 -18.80 33.44 21.08
C VAL A 16 -18.44 32.32 20.12
N THR A 17 -18.11 32.71 18.88
CA THR A 17 -17.63 31.78 17.85
C THR A 17 -16.11 31.63 18.00
N VAL A 18 -15.64 30.44 18.36
CA VAL A 18 -14.21 30.13 18.51
C VAL A 18 -13.76 29.29 17.31
N SER A 19 -12.71 29.73 16.63
CA SER A 19 -12.06 28.95 15.56
C SER A 19 -11.36 27.73 16.15
N GLN A 20 -11.71 26.54 15.65
CA GLN A 20 -11.11 25.25 15.99
C GLN A 20 -9.98 24.88 15.01
N GLY A 21 -9.59 25.80 14.14
CA GLY A 21 -8.63 25.59 13.06
C GLY A 21 -9.17 24.78 11.88
N ASP A 22 -8.29 24.52 10.91
CA ASP A 22 -8.59 23.71 9.74
C ASP A 22 -8.50 22.23 10.08
N TRP A 23 -9.66 21.55 10.09
CA TRP A 23 -9.68 20.10 10.13
C TRP A 23 -9.75 19.55 8.71
N VAL A 24 -8.92 18.55 8.43
CA VAL A 24 -8.81 17.95 7.11
C VAL A 24 -9.13 16.46 7.18
N THR A 25 -9.79 15.95 6.16
CA THR A 25 -9.97 14.51 5.97
C THR A 25 -8.62 13.86 5.62
N ILE A 26 -8.53 12.54 5.79
CA ILE A 26 -7.34 11.77 5.37
C ILE A 26 -7.05 11.92 3.86
N SER A 27 -8.09 12.09 3.04
CA SER A 27 -7.92 12.31 1.60
C SER A 27 -7.34 13.69 1.30
N GLU A 28 -7.92 14.74 1.88
CA GLU A 28 -7.41 16.11 1.73
C GLU A 28 -5.98 16.25 2.26
N LEU A 29 -5.65 15.54 3.35
CA LEU A 29 -4.28 15.46 3.83
C LEU A 29 -3.34 14.85 2.78
N GLY A 30 -3.77 13.80 2.07
CA GLY A 30 -3.00 13.23 0.96
C GLY A 30 -2.76 14.23 -0.15
N ASP A 31 -3.79 15.00 -0.52
CA ASP A 31 -3.70 16.04 -1.53
C ASP A 31 -2.70 17.14 -1.13
N LEU A 32 -2.66 17.53 0.15
CA LEU A 32 -1.69 18.51 0.68
C LEU A 32 -0.24 18.04 0.54
N TYR A 33 0.02 16.74 0.64
CA TYR A 33 1.35 16.16 0.44
C TYR A 33 1.60 15.69 -1.00
N GLY A 34 0.68 15.93 -1.94
CA GLY A 34 0.80 15.52 -3.33
C GLY A 34 0.80 14.01 -3.53
N VAL A 35 0.22 13.24 -2.60
CA VAL A 35 0.18 11.77 -2.67
C VAL A 35 -1.25 11.25 -2.81
N GLY A 36 -1.41 10.16 -3.56
CA GLY A 36 -2.73 9.55 -3.76
C GLY A 36 -3.33 8.96 -2.46
N HIS A 37 -4.66 8.80 -2.45
CA HIS A 37 -5.45 8.31 -1.30
C HIS A 37 -4.96 6.99 -0.69
N ARG A 38 -4.37 6.10 -1.49
CA ARG A 38 -3.81 4.83 -0.98
C ARG A 38 -2.47 5.06 -0.28
N THR A 39 -1.61 5.89 -0.84
CA THR A 39 -0.28 6.20 -0.32
C THR A 39 -0.34 6.89 1.02
N VAL A 40 -1.19 7.92 1.16
CA VAL A 40 -1.37 8.60 2.46
C VAL A 40 -1.80 7.64 3.57
N ARG A 41 -2.71 6.69 3.27
CA ARG A 41 -3.16 5.69 4.25
C ARG A 41 -2.07 4.70 4.64
N VAL A 42 -1.19 4.33 3.72
CA VAL A 42 -0.04 3.46 4.01
C VAL A 42 0.94 4.18 4.94
N ILE A 43 1.29 5.43 4.61
CA ILE A 43 2.21 6.24 5.41
C ILE A 43 1.65 6.45 6.83
N LEU A 44 0.39 6.87 6.95
CA LEU A 44 -0.22 7.09 8.26
C LEU A 44 -0.40 5.80 9.07
N ARG A 45 -0.55 4.64 8.42
CA ARG A 45 -0.51 3.34 9.11
C ARG A 45 0.89 2.99 9.62
N ALA A 46 1.93 3.29 8.86
CA ALA A 46 3.31 3.09 9.29
C ALA A 46 3.65 3.95 10.52
N MET A 47 3.05 5.14 10.63
CA MET A 47 3.12 5.98 11.84
C MET A 47 2.28 5.48 13.02
N ASN A 48 1.53 4.39 12.86
CA ASN A 48 0.48 3.95 13.79
C ASN A 48 -0.61 5.03 14.06
N PHE A 49 -0.73 6.02 13.17
CA PHE A 49 -1.75 7.08 13.24
C PHE A 49 -3.12 6.58 12.77
N LEU A 50 -3.11 5.60 11.86
CA LEU A 50 -4.30 4.85 11.45
C LEU A 50 -4.18 3.36 11.79
N HIS A 51 -5.29 2.74 12.14
CA HIS A 51 -5.48 1.30 12.19
C HIS A 51 -6.55 0.84 11.17
N VAL A 52 -6.74 -0.48 11.07
CA VAL A 52 -7.80 -1.07 10.25
C VAL A 52 -8.87 -1.62 11.17
N GLU A 53 -10.11 -1.14 11.00
CA GLU A 53 -11.30 -1.69 11.65
C GLU A 53 -12.07 -2.60 10.69
N GLY A 54 -12.73 -3.62 11.23
CA GLY A 54 -13.57 -4.56 10.49
C GLY A 54 -12.85 -5.83 10.02
N GLY A 55 -13.59 -6.70 9.31
CA GLY A 55 -13.09 -7.96 8.76
C GLY A 55 -13.51 -8.17 7.30
N GLY A 56 -12.70 -8.90 6.53
CA GLY A 56 -13.00 -9.24 5.14
C GLY A 56 -13.10 -8.02 4.21
N SER A 57 -14.20 -7.93 3.46
CA SER A 57 -14.46 -6.85 2.48
C SER A 57 -14.80 -5.48 3.09
N HIS A 58 -14.96 -5.39 4.41
CA HIS A 58 -15.38 -4.18 5.10
C HIS A 58 -14.26 -3.50 5.89
N GLN A 59 -13.00 -3.74 5.51
CA GLN A 59 -11.86 -3.09 6.13
C GLN A 59 -11.90 -1.57 5.90
N ARG A 60 -11.88 -0.80 6.98
CA ARG A 60 -11.83 0.66 6.92
C ARG A 60 -10.65 1.16 7.72
N HIS A 61 -9.89 2.05 7.10
CA HIS A 61 -8.80 2.77 7.77
C HIS A 61 -9.39 3.84 8.68
N ARG A 62 -8.99 3.81 9.95
CA ARG A 62 -9.53 4.66 11.01
C ARG A 62 -8.43 5.23 11.87
N LEU A 63 -8.68 6.36 12.53
CA LEU A 63 -7.78 6.96 13.51
C LEU A 63 -7.56 5.99 14.66
N SER A 64 -6.29 5.76 15.00
CA SER A 64 -5.92 4.99 16.19
C SER A 64 -6.46 5.65 17.45
N SER A 65 -6.80 4.86 18.47
CA SER A 65 -7.40 5.36 19.72
C SER A 65 -6.58 6.46 20.37
N TRP A 66 -5.25 6.30 20.39
CA TRP A 66 -4.36 7.31 20.97
C TRP A 66 -4.46 8.68 20.28
N VAL A 67 -4.78 8.73 18.98
CA VAL A 67 -4.95 9.99 18.25
C VAL A 67 -6.24 10.69 18.70
N THR A 68 -7.32 9.91 18.87
CA THR A 68 -8.59 10.44 19.35
C THR A 68 -8.53 10.83 20.82
N ASP A 69 -7.82 10.07 21.64
CA ASP A 69 -7.66 10.33 23.08
C ASP A 69 -6.89 11.64 23.35
N GLN A 70 -5.97 12.00 22.44
CA GLN A 70 -5.24 13.27 22.46
C GLN A 70 -6.04 14.46 21.89
N GLY A 71 -7.24 14.22 21.35
CA GLY A 71 -8.04 15.24 20.70
C GLY A 71 -7.52 15.67 19.32
N TRP A 72 -6.54 14.97 18.75
CA TRP A 72 -5.88 15.34 17.49
C TRP A 72 -6.67 14.95 16.24
N GLY A 73 -7.70 14.12 16.41
CA GLY A 73 -8.56 13.66 15.35
C GLY A 73 -9.90 13.22 15.91
N LYS A 74 -10.93 13.22 15.05
CA LYS A 74 -12.26 12.73 15.43
C LYS A 74 -12.96 12.07 14.26
N ARG A 75 -13.93 11.21 14.58
CA ARG A 75 -14.82 10.60 13.58
C ARG A 75 -16.04 11.47 13.39
N MET A 76 -16.26 11.89 12.15
CA MET A 76 -17.44 12.61 11.72
C MET A 76 -18.47 11.61 11.20
N THR A 77 -19.70 11.75 11.67
CA THR A 77 -20.85 10.97 11.18
C THR A 77 -21.77 11.92 10.42
N PRO A 78 -21.67 11.98 9.07
CA PRO A 78 -22.50 12.87 8.28
C PRO A 78 -23.96 12.38 8.29
N ARG A 79 -24.90 13.31 8.06
CA ARG A 79 -26.33 12.99 7.90
C ARG A 79 -26.58 12.02 6.73
N HIS A 80 -25.74 12.10 5.69
CA HIS A 80 -25.77 11.24 4.53
C HIS A 80 -24.36 10.73 4.22
N GLY A 81 -24.23 9.44 3.92
CA GLY A 81 -22.95 8.80 3.60
C GLY A 81 -22.26 8.13 4.79
N PRO A 82 -21.12 7.47 4.56
CA PRO A 82 -20.41 6.75 5.60
C PRO A 82 -19.67 7.70 6.56
N PRO A 83 -19.48 7.32 7.83
CA PRO A 83 -18.61 8.04 8.75
C PRO A 83 -17.19 8.10 8.22
N PHE A 84 -16.53 9.25 8.37
CA PHE A 84 -15.16 9.50 7.95
C PHE A 84 -14.37 10.17 9.08
N ASP A 85 -13.06 10.08 9.00
CA ASP A 85 -12.18 10.59 10.04
C ASP A 85 -11.48 11.87 9.57
N VAL A 86 -11.33 12.82 10.49
CA VAL A 86 -10.69 14.12 10.27
C VAL A 86 -9.57 14.34 11.27
N VAL A 87 -8.56 15.11 10.85
CA VAL A 87 -7.36 15.42 11.63
C VAL A 87 -7.34 16.92 11.90
N GLY A 88 -7.21 17.28 13.17
CA GLY A 88 -7.11 18.67 13.61
C GLY A 88 -5.69 19.24 13.46
N PRO A 89 -5.50 20.53 13.77
CA PRO A 89 -4.22 21.23 13.59
C PRO A 89 -3.05 20.58 14.34
N GLU A 90 -3.25 20.13 15.57
CA GLU A 90 -2.24 19.45 16.39
C GLU A 90 -1.78 18.13 15.75
N GLY A 91 -2.75 17.32 15.30
CA GLY A 91 -2.47 16.07 14.62
C GLY A 91 -1.72 16.28 13.30
N GLN A 92 -2.10 17.31 12.55
CA GLN A 92 -1.39 17.69 11.32
C GLN A 92 0.06 18.08 11.60
N ARG A 93 0.33 18.91 12.63
CA ARG A 93 1.70 19.26 13.03
C ARG A 93 2.53 18.03 13.38
N TRP A 94 1.95 17.10 14.16
CA TRP A 94 2.63 15.86 14.52
C TRP A 94 2.98 14.99 13.31
N ILE A 95 2.08 14.93 12.32
CA ILE A 95 2.29 14.21 11.05
C ILE A 95 3.39 14.87 10.23
N VAL A 96 3.39 16.20 10.10
CA VAL A 96 4.41 16.96 9.35
C VAL A 96 5.82 16.61 9.84
N GLU A 97 6.03 16.60 11.15
CA GLU A 97 7.34 16.30 11.76
C GLU A 97 7.87 14.90 11.40
N ARG A 98 6.99 13.95 11.12
CA ARG A 98 7.33 12.53 10.88
C ARG A 98 7.17 12.10 9.44
N TRP A 99 6.62 12.96 8.60
CA TRP A 99 6.20 12.64 7.24
C TRP A 99 7.35 12.10 6.41
N GLN A 100 8.42 12.89 6.28
CA GLN A 100 9.53 12.55 5.39
C GLN A 100 10.19 11.22 5.80
N ALA A 101 10.58 11.10 7.06
CA ALA A 101 11.23 9.88 7.57
C ALA A 101 10.35 8.63 7.40
N THR A 102 9.03 8.75 7.61
CA THR A 102 8.13 7.61 7.45
C THR A 102 7.88 7.28 5.98
N SER A 103 7.78 8.29 5.11
CA SER A 103 7.65 8.08 3.66
C SER A 103 8.86 7.35 3.11
N ASP A 104 10.07 7.80 3.49
CA ASP A 104 11.33 7.17 3.07
C ASP A 104 11.41 5.73 3.57
N GLN A 105 10.99 5.45 4.80
CA GLN A 105 10.92 4.09 5.33
C GLN A 105 9.93 3.22 4.55
N VAL A 106 8.74 3.73 4.24
CA VAL A 106 7.72 2.99 3.46
C VAL A 106 8.24 2.66 2.06
N ASP A 107 8.96 3.58 1.43
CA ASP A 107 9.52 3.35 0.10
C ASP A 107 10.74 2.42 0.15
N ALA A 108 11.56 2.48 1.21
CA ALA A 108 12.63 1.52 1.47
C ALA A 108 12.07 0.11 1.72
N ASP A 109 11.01 -0.02 2.52
CA ASP A 109 10.33 -1.29 2.83
C ASP A 109 9.70 -1.92 1.59
N ARG A 110 9.24 -1.11 0.62
CA ARG A 110 8.78 -1.61 -0.70
C ARG A 110 9.96 -2.05 -1.58
N SER A 111 11.08 -1.33 -1.48
CA SER A 111 12.28 -1.63 -2.26
C SER A 111 13.02 -2.87 -1.74
N GLN A 112 12.92 -3.18 -0.44
CA GLN A 112 13.65 -4.28 0.19
C GLN A 112 13.25 -5.68 -0.33
N PRO A 113 11.96 -6.03 -0.49
CA PRO A 113 11.54 -7.24 -1.19
C PRO A 113 12.12 -7.35 -2.60
N SER A 114 12.20 -6.24 -3.34
CA SER A 114 12.80 -6.22 -4.68
C SER A 114 14.29 -6.51 -4.64
N VAL A 115 15.03 -5.91 -3.71
CA VAL A 115 16.47 -6.17 -3.53
C VAL A 115 16.72 -7.63 -3.15
N VAL A 116 15.99 -8.16 -2.17
CA VAL A 116 16.10 -9.57 -1.75
C VAL A 116 15.77 -10.52 -2.91
N ALA A 117 14.70 -10.24 -3.66
CA ALA A 117 14.31 -11.04 -4.80
C ALA A 117 15.34 -10.99 -5.93
N GLY A 118 15.95 -9.83 -6.18
CA GLY A 118 17.01 -9.70 -7.17
C GLY A 118 18.26 -10.51 -6.83
N VAL A 119 18.71 -10.45 -5.57
CA VAL A 119 19.85 -11.27 -5.10
C VAL A 119 19.54 -12.76 -5.21
N ALA A 120 18.37 -13.18 -4.73
CA ALA A 120 17.97 -14.59 -4.76
C ALA A 120 17.81 -15.12 -6.20
N LEU A 121 17.23 -14.32 -7.10
CA LEU A 121 17.11 -14.67 -8.51
C LEU A 121 18.48 -14.77 -9.17
N ALA A 122 19.41 -13.85 -8.87
CA ALA A 122 20.74 -13.86 -9.45
C ALA A 122 21.51 -15.14 -9.08
N GLN A 123 21.48 -15.51 -7.79
CA GLN A 123 22.08 -16.76 -7.29
C GLN A 123 21.47 -17.98 -7.97
N PHE A 124 20.12 -18.08 -7.98
CA PHE A 124 19.43 -19.19 -8.62
C PHE A 124 19.72 -19.30 -10.13
N ALA A 125 19.70 -18.17 -10.84
CA ALA A 125 19.97 -18.13 -12.26
C ALA A 125 21.42 -18.55 -12.56
N GLU A 126 22.39 -18.13 -11.76
CA GLU A 126 23.79 -18.52 -11.93
C GLU A 126 23.97 -20.04 -11.78
N ASP A 127 23.46 -20.63 -10.70
CA ASP A 127 23.55 -22.07 -10.45
C ASP A 127 22.87 -22.89 -11.56
N ARG A 128 21.68 -22.45 -11.96
CA ARG A 128 20.91 -23.10 -13.03
C ARG A 128 21.60 -22.99 -14.39
N ASP A 129 22.15 -21.82 -14.71
CA ASP A 129 22.85 -21.58 -15.97
C ASP A 129 24.19 -22.31 -16.02
N ARG A 130 24.89 -22.42 -14.90
CA ARG A 130 26.10 -23.25 -14.77
C ARG A 130 25.80 -24.69 -15.15
N TYR A 131 24.75 -25.29 -14.58
CA TYR A 131 24.31 -26.63 -14.95
C TYR A 131 23.88 -26.73 -16.43
N ARG A 132 23.07 -25.78 -16.92
CA ARG A 132 22.57 -25.79 -18.31
C ARG A 132 23.68 -25.72 -19.35
N ARG A 133 24.74 -24.95 -19.09
CA ARG A 133 25.93 -24.92 -19.95
C ARG A 133 26.60 -26.30 -20.07
N LEU A 134 26.70 -27.04 -18.96
CA LEU A 134 27.28 -28.39 -18.95
C LEU A 134 26.46 -29.39 -19.78
N VAL A 135 25.14 -29.26 -19.77
CA VAL A 135 24.22 -30.16 -20.51
C VAL A 135 23.79 -29.62 -21.87
N GLY A 136 24.46 -28.59 -22.39
CA GLY A 136 24.18 -28.01 -23.72
C GLY A 136 22.78 -27.39 -23.87
N ARG A 137 22.16 -26.93 -22.77
CA ARG A 137 20.85 -26.28 -22.78
C ARG A 137 20.96 -24.76 -22.77
N LYS A 138 19.91 -24.10 -23.27
CA LYS A 138 19.80 -22.64 -23.28
C LYS A 138 19.77 -22.09 -21.84
N LEU A 139 20.38 -20.91 -21.67
CA LEU A 139 20.35 -20.15 -20.41
C LEU A 139 18.91 -19.77 -20.02
N MET A 140 18.74 -19.39 -18.76
CA MET A 140 17.45 -19.02 -18.19
C MET A 140 16.83 -17.84 -18.93
N ALA A 141 15.72 -18.10 -19.60
CA ALA A 141 15.00 -17.09 -20.36
C ALA A 141 14.28 -16.11 -19.42
N LEU A 142 13.97 -14.91 -19.92
CA LEU A 142 13.27 -13.90 -19.14
C LEU A 142 11.90 -14.39 -18.62
N GLU A 143 11.16 -15.16 -19.42
CA GLU A 143 9.89 -15.79 -19.00
C GLU A 143 10.06 -16.74 -17.80
N GLU A 144 11.14 -17.52 -17.79
CA GLU A 144 11.46 -18.41 -16.67
C GLU A 144 11.81 -17.59 -15.42
N LYS A 145 12.55 -16.48 -15.57
CA LYS A 145 12.89 -15.58 -14.44
C LYS A 145 11.65 -14.91 -13.85
N VAL A 146 10.74 -14.45 -14.71
CA VAL A 146 9.43 -13.91 -14.28
C VAL A 146 8.63 -14.99 -13.55
N SER A 147 8.55 -16.20 -14.09
CA SER A 147 7.83 -17.31 -13.45
C SER A 147 8.40 -17.64 -12.08
N TRP A 148 9.74 -17.67 -11.96
CA TRP A 148 10.42 -17.91 -10.70
C TRP A 148 10.11 -16.84 -9.66
N LEU A 149 10.12 -15.55 -10.04
CA LEU A 149 9.78 -14.44 -9.13
C LEU A 149 8.33 -14.55 -8.63
N ILE A 150 7.38 -14.92 -9.49
CA ILE A 150 5.98 -15.11 -9.08
C ILE A 150 5.85 -16.24 -8.06
N ASP A 151 6.61 -17.32 -8.24
CA ASP A 151 6.50 -18.51 -7.39
C ASP A 151 7.20 -18.35 -6.04
N HIS A 152 8.29 -17.58 -5.98
CA HIS A 152 9.11 -17.43 -4.77
C HIS A 152 8.87 -16.11 -4.03
N PHE A 153 8.36 -15.10 -4.73
CA PHE A 153 8.09 -13.76 -4.20
C PHE A 153 6.69 -13.27 -4.62
N PRO A 154 5.60 -13.96 -4.21
CA PRO A 154 4.24 -13.67 -4.66
C PRO A 154 3.70 -12.29 -4.24
N ALA A 155 4.38 -11.63 -3.29
CA ALA A 155 4.05 -10.28 -2.85
C ALA A 155 4.61 -9.17 -3.75
N LEU A 156 5.56 -9.48 -4.66
CA LEU A 156 6.09 -8.48 -5.58
C LEU A 156 5.01 -8.03 -6.57
N SER A 157 4.90 -6.72 -6.72
CA SER A 157 4.16 -6.08 -7.80
C SER A 157 4.88 -6.25 -9.13
N GLN A 158 4.15 -6.02 -10.23
CA GLN A 158 4.72 -6.08 -11.58
C GLN A 158 5.81 -5.04 -11.80
N SER A 159 5.69 -3.86 -11.19
CA SER A 159 6.69 -2.79 -11.25
C SER A 159 7.97 -3.16 -10.52
N GLU A 160 7.86 -3.83 -9.36
CA GLU A 160 9.01 -4.32 -8.60
C GLU A 160 9.73 -5.44 -9.36
N MET A 161 8.99 -6.41 -9.91
CA MET A 161 9.58 -7.43 -10.80
C MET A 161 10.27 -6.83 -12.03
N ALA A 162 9.70 -5.78 -12.61
CA ALA A 162 10.28 -5.07 -13.75
C ALA A 162 11.61 -4.40 -13.38
N SER A 163 11.66 -3.78 -12.19
CA SER A 163 12.90 -3.22 -11.62
C SER A 163 13.96 -4.30 -11.40
N VAL A 164 13.60 -5.41 -10.75
CA VAL A 164 14.50 -6.57 -10.50
C VAL A 164 15.13 -7.10 -11.79
N LEU A 165 14.33 -7.18 -12.86
CA LEU A 165 14.74 -7.78 -14.13
C LEU A 165 15.34 -6.76 -15.11
N ALA A 166 15.35 -5.47 -14.77
CA ALA A 166 15.72 -4.37 -15.66
C ALA A 166 14.94 -4.39 -17.00
N VAL A 167 13.63 -4.60 -16.93
CA VAL A 167 12.72 -4.61 -18.09
C VAL A 167 11.49 -3.74 -17.85
N THR A 168 10.62 -3.62 -18.86
CA THR A 168 9.37 -2.88 -18.72
C THR A 168 8.29 -3.68 -17.99
N GLN A 169 7.41 -2.99 -17.27
CA GLN A 169 6.26 -3.62 -16.60
C GLN A 169 5.34 -4.35 -17.59
N GLN A 170 5.16 -3.81 -18.82
CA GLN A 170 4.34 -4.43 -19.85
C GLN A 170 4.90 -5.80 -20.27
N LEU A 171 6.24 -5.94 -20.30
CA LEU A 171 6.88 -7.20 -20.63
C LEU A 171 6.67 -8.25 -19.53
N VAL A 172 6.75 -7.86 -18.26
CA VAL A 172 6.41 -8.71 -17.11
C VAL A 172 4.96 -9.17 -17.18
N SER A 173 4.03 -8.23 -17.39
CA SER A 173 2.59 -8.49 -17.53
C SER A 173 2.30 -9.50 -18.66
N ARG A 174 2.97 -9.37 -19.80
CA ARG A 174 2.85 -10.32 -20.92
C ARG A 174 3.20 -11.76 -20.51
N TYR A 175 4.32 -11.95 -19.80
CA TYR A 175 4.74 -13.28 -19.35
C TYR A 175 3.85 -13.83 -18.23
N MET A 176 3.35 -12.99 -17.33
CA MET A 176 2.36 -13.39 -16.33
C MET A 176 1.09 -13.94 -16.98
N ASN A 177 0.60 -13.25 -18.01
CA ASN A 177 -0.60 -13.67 -18.74
C ASN A 177 -0.38 -14.98 -19.50
N ALA A 178 0.79 -15.15 -20.13
CA ALA A 178 1.16 -16.40 -20.80
C ALA A 178 1.19 -17.58 -19.82
N ARG A 179 1.80 -17.40 -18.65
CA ARG A 179 1.84 -18.40 -17.57
C ARG A 179 0.44 -18.72 -17.04
N ALA A 180 -0.37 -17.70 -16.78
CA ALA A 180 -1.73 -17.89 -16.29
C ALA A 180 -2.58 -18.70 -17.29
N LYS A 181 -2.38 -18.50 -18.59
CA LYS A 181 -3.00 -19.32 -19.63
C LYS A 181 -2.53 -20.76 -19.57
N GLN A 182 -1.21 -21.01 -19.55
CA GLN A 182 -0.66 -22.36 -19.45
C GLN A 182 -1.18 -23.12 -18.21
N LEU A 183 -1.28 -22.45 -17.06
CA LEU A 183 -1.81 -23.06 -15.84
C LEU A 183 -3.31 -23.37 -15.92
N ARG A 184 -4.11 -22.56 -16.63
CA ARG A 184 -5.52 -22.86 -16.89
C ARG A 184 -5.66 -24.08 -17.80
N ASP A 185 -4.92 -24.08 -18.91
CA ASP A 185 -4.97 -25.17 -19.90
C ASP A 185 -4.57 -26.51 -19.24
N LEU A 186 -3.54 -26.52 -18.40
CA LEU A 186 -3.13 -27.71 -17.64
C LEU A 186 -4.19 -28.21 -16.65
N ARG A 187 -4.95 -27.31 -16.01
CA ARG A 187 -6.04 -27.68 -15.10
C ARG A 187 -7.23 -28.29 -15.86
N GLU A 188 -7.53 -27.78 -17.05
CA GLU A 188 -8.58 -28.33 -17.91
C GLU A 188 -8.23 -29.71 -18.47
N VAL A 189 -6.96 -29.96 -18.79
CA VAL A 189 -6.50 -31.31 -19.20
C VAL A 189 -6.62 -32.27 -18.03
N LYS A 190 -6.12 -31.91 -16.84
CA LYS A 190 -6.23 -32.76 -15.64
C LYS A 190 -7.67 -33.05 -15.22
N SER A 191 -8.59 -32.09 -15.35
CA SER A 191 -9.99 -32.35 -15.01
C SER A 191 -10.64 -33.31 -16.01
N ARG A 192 -10.28 -33.24 -17.30
CA ARG A 192 -10.77 -34.20 -18.31
C ARG A 192 -10.23 -35.61 -18.12
N GLU A 193 -8.98 -35.77 -17.65
CA GLU A 193 -8.38 -37.08 -17.37
C GLU A 193 -8.90 -37.74 -16.09
N VAL A 194 -9.42 -36.96 -15.13
CA VAL A 194 -9.94 -37.48 -13.85
C VAL A 194 -11.42 -37.85 -13.92
N PHE A 195 -12.17 -37.28 -14.87
CA PHE A 195 -13.62 -37.49 -15.04
C PHE A 195 -14.01 -38.14 -16.38
N GLY A 196 -13.05 -38.61 -17.16
CA GLY A 196 -13.25 -39.36 -18.42
C GLY A 196 -12.74 -40.79 -18.30
#